data_AF-A0AAE0JVN3-F1
#
_entry.id   AF-A0AAE0JVN3-F1
#
_cell.length_a   1.000
_cell.length_b   1.000
_cell.length_c   1.000
_cell.angle_alpha   90.00
_cell.angle_beta   90.00
_cell.angle_gamma   90.00
#
_symmetry.space_group_name_H-M   'P 1'
#
loop_
_entity.id
_entity.type
_entity.pdbx_description
1 polymer ?
#
loop_
_entity_poly.entity_id
_entity_poly.type
_entity_poly.pdbx_seq_one_letter_code
_entity_poly.pdbx_strand_id
1 'polypeptide(L)'
;MRSLSYIRSVLKQACISPDQVTFVEARGTGTQAGDPLEILSLRSVFGSPTRAVPLHIGSIKGIFGHCGTAAGVAGLLEVICMLEHRSIPP
;
A
#
# COMPACT_ATOMS: atom_id res chain seq x y z
N MET A 1 -4.47 15.71 -0.89
CA MET A 1 -5.43 15.67 -2.02
C MET A 1 -4.91 15.03 -3.30
N ARG A 2 -3.68 15.29 -3.78
CA ARG A 2 -3.16 14.70 -5.05
C ARG A 2 -3.04 13.16 -5.06
N SER A 3 -2.74 12.52 -3.92
CA SER A 3 -2.57 11.05 -3.86
C SER A 3 -3.89 10.27 -4.05
N LEU A 4 -5.01 10.80 -3.55
CA LEU A 4 -6.32 10.13 -3.58
C LEU A 4 -6.89 9.97 -4.99
N SER A 5 -6.85 11.04 -5.77
CA SER A 5 -7.32 11.02 -7.16
C SER A 5 -6.46 10.09 -8.01
N TYR A 6 -5.18 9.96 -7.69
CA TYR A 6 -4.27 9.04 -8.38
C TYR A 6 -4.63 7.58 -8.12
N ILE A 7 -4.79 7.14 -6.86
CA ILE A 7 -5.12 5.74 -6.53
C ILE A 7 -6.43 5.32 -7.21
N ARG A 8 -7.49 6.15 -7.14
CA ARG A 8 -8.77 5.86 -7.79
C ARG A 8 -8.64 5.77 -9.32
N SER A 9 -7.79 6.60 -9.92
CA SER A 9 -7.51 6.55 -11.36
C SER A 9 -6.81 5.25 -11.75
N VAL A 10 -5.80 4.82 -10.99
CA VAL A 10 -5.07 3.56 -11.23
C VAL A 10 -6.00 2.37 -11.12
N LEU A 11 -6.84 2.30 -10.08
CA LEU A 11 -7.83 1.23 -9.93
C LEU A 11 -8.80 1.17 -11.10
N LYS A 12 -9.27 2.33 -11.58
CA LYS A 12 -10.12 2.42 -12.76
C LYS A 12 -9.41 1.93 -14.02
N GLN A 13 -8.15 2.32 -14.23
CA GLN A 13 -7.35 1.88 -15.37
C GLN A 13 -7.07 0.36 -15.35
N ALA A 14 -6.89 -0.20 -14.16
CA ALA A 14 -6.66 -1.63 -13.96
C ALA A 14 -7.96 -2.46 -13.98
N CYS A 15 -9.14 -1.82 -14.02
CA CYS A 15 -10.44 -2.47 -13.87
C CYS A 15 -10.56 -3.31 -12.56
N ILE A 16 -9.97 -2.81 -11.47
CA ILE A 16 -9.94 -3.47 -10.16
C ILE A 16 -10.79 -2.67 -9.17
N SER A 17 -11.69 -3.33 -8.45
CA SER A 17 -12.44 -2.71 -7.36
C SER A 17 -11.57 -2.61 -6.09
N PRO A 18 -11.76 -1.58 -5.24
CA PRO A 18 -10.95 -1.42 -4.03
C PRO A 18 -10.95 -2.63 -3.08
N ASP A 19 -12.04 -3.40 -3.04
CA ASP A 19 -12.19 -4.60 -2.22
C ASP A 19 -11.32 -5.78 -2.70
N GLN A 20 -10.92 -5.80 -3.97
CA GLN A 20 -10.04 -6.82 -4.53
C GLN A 20 -8.56 -6.63 -4.15
N VAL A 21 -8.16 -5.41 -3.73
CA VAL A 21 -6.80 -5.14 -3.26
C VAL A 21 -6.65 -5.63 -1.84
N THR A 22 -5.83 -6.64 -1.58
CA THR A 22 -5.64 -7.25 -0.24
C THR A 22 -4.42 -6.74 0.51
N PHE A 23 -3.44 -6.16 -0.19
CA PHE A 23 -2.21 -5.61 0.39
C PHE A 23 -1.85 -4.28 -0.27
N VAL A 24 -1.31 -3.34 0.52
CA VAL A 24 -0.70 -2.10 0.04
C VAL A 24 0.70 -1.98 0.61
N GLU A 25 1.68 -1.93 -0.28
CA GLU A 25 3.03 -1.47 0.05
C GLU A 25 3.02 0.06 0.09
N ALA A 26 3.08 0.61 1.32
CA ALA A 26 2.92 2.03 1.57
C ALA A 26 4.22 2.81 1.32
N ARG A 27 4.11 4.14 1.23
CA ARG A 27 5.30 4.98 1.28
C ARG A 27 5.99 4.82 2.62
N GLY A 28 5.23 4.87 3.73
CA GLY A 28 5.65 4.44 5.07
C GLY A 28 7.00 5.00 5.50
N THR A 29 7.14 6.33 5.48
CA THR A 29 8.41 7.01 5.80
C THR A 29 8.68 7.15 7.29
N GLY A 30 7.76 6.73 8.17
CA GLY A 30 7.92 6.84 9.61
C GLY A 30 7.71 8.27 10.13
N THR A 31 7.03 9.12 9.37
CA THR A 31 6.87 10.54 9.72
C THR A 31 5.59 10.76 10.52
N GLN A 32 5.69 11.45 11.66
CA GLN A 32 4.53 11.71 12.53
C GLN A 32 3.40 12.48 11.82
N ALA A 33 3.74 13.34 10.85
CA ALA A 33 2.76 14.08 10.07
C ALA A 33 2.29 13.34 8.81
N GLY A 34 3.19 12.65 8.11
CA GLY A 34 2.88 12.04 6.81
C GLY A 34 2.13 10.72 6.91
N ASP A 35 2.53 9.85 7.84
CA ASP A 35 1.99 8.49 7.95
C ASP A 35 0.49 8.50 8.32
N PRO A 36 -0.01 9.33 9.27
CA PRO A 36 -1.44 9.45 9.50
C PRO A 36 -2.23 9.91 8.26
N LEU A 37 -1.67 10.83 7.46
CA LEU A 37 -2.32 11.31 6.23
C LEU A 37 -2.34 10.24 5.15
N GLU A 38 -1.30 9.41 5.05
CA GLU A 38 -1.25 8.25 4.16
C GLU A 38 -2.34 7.23 4.54
N ILE A 39 -2.45 6.88 5.82
CA ILE A 39 -3.48 5.95 6.31
C ILE A 39 -4.90 6.50 6.09
N LEU A 40 -5.16 7.78 6.39
CA LEU A 40 -6.45 8.39 6.10
C LEU A 40 -6.78 8.33 4.60
N SER A 41 -5.76 8.51 3.75
CA SER A 41 -5.94 8.43 2.32
C SER A 41 -6.33 7.02 1.87
N LEU A 42 -5.61 6.00 2.34
CA LEU A 42 -5.93 4.59 2.08
C LEU A 42 -7.31 4.21 2.59
N ARG A 43 -7.66 4.61 3.83
CA ARG A 43 -8.99 4.38 4.40
C ARG A 43 -10.11 4.99 3.57
N SER A 44 -9.91 6.16 2.98
CA SER A 44 -10.93 6.80 2.14
C SER A 44 -11.19 6.10 0.80
N VAL A 45 -10.23 5.29 0.31
CA VAL A 45 -10.34 4.57 -0.97
C VAL A 45 -10.73 3.11 -0.75
N PHE A 46 -10.08 2.44 0.20
CA PHE A 46 -10.18 1.01 0.43
C PHE A 46 -11.03 0.64 1.66
N GLY A 47 -11.33 1.61 2.52
CA GLY A 47 -12.14 1.37 3.72
C GLY A 47 -13.60 1.12 3.33
N SER A 48 -14.11 -0.05 3.70
CA SER A 48 -15.52 -0.40 3.58
C SER A 48 -15.95 -1.26 4.77
N PRO A 49 -17.12 -1.00 5.38
CA PRO A 49 -17.65 -1.85 6.44
C PRO A 49 -18.04 -3.25 5.97
N THR A 50 -18.24 -3.46 4.67
CA THR A 50 -18.65 -4.75 4.08
C THR A 50 -17.48 -5.57 3.53
N ARG A 51 -16.24 -5.12 3.77
CA ARG A 51 -15.05 -5.78 3.24
C ARG A 51 -14.83 -7.12 3.95
N ALA A 52 -14.77 -8.21 3.19
CA ALA A 52 -14.66 -9.56 3.73
C ALA A 52 -13.27 -9.90 4.30
N VAL A 53 -12.21 -9.42 3.64
CA VAL A 53 -10.80 -9.64 4.04
C VAL A 53 -10.20 -8.29 4.42
N PRO A 54 -9.53 -8.13 5.57
CA PRO A 54 -8.91 -6.85 5.92
C PRO A 54 -7.92 -6.39 4.83
N LEU A 55 -7.72 -5.08 4.71
CA LEU A 55 -6.60 -4.55 3.91
C LEU A 55 -5.34 -4.64 4.77
N HIS A 56 -4.36 -5.41 4.31
CA HIS A 56 -3.03 -5.41 4.91
C HIS A 56 -2.22 -4.23 4.36
N ILE A 57 -1.46 -3.56 5.23
CA ILE A 57 -0.63 -2.41 4.87
C ILE A 57 0.76 -2.66 5.44
N GLY A 58 1.77 -2.62 4.58
CA GLY A 58 3.18 -2.79 4.94
C GLY A 58 4.04 -1.64 4.41
N SER A 59 5.31 -1.65 4.78
CA SER A 59 6.35 -0.82 4.16
C SER A 59 7.68 -1.52 4.37
N ILE A 60 8.38 -1.86 3.28
CA ILE A 60 9.71 -2.46 3.32
C ILE A 60 10.72 -1.61 4.12
N LYS A 61 10.45 -0.30 4.24
CA LYS A 61 11.29 0.66 4.96
C LYS A 61 11.30 0.42 6.47
N GLY A 62 10.32 -0.29 7.02
CA GLY A 62 10.31 -0.72 8.41
C GLY A 62 11.43 -1.73 8.72
N ILE A 63 11.90 -2.46 7.70
CA ILE A 63 12.93 -3.50 7.83
C ILE A 63 14.28 -2.99 7.29
N PHE A 64 14.29 -2.40 6.09
CA PHE A 64 15.53 -2.04 5.37
C PHE A 64 15.86 -0.55 5.40
N GLY A 65 15.01 0.28 6.03
CA GLY A 65 15.14 1.73 6.00
C GLY A 65 14.79 2.34 4.65
N HIS A 66 15.02 3.66 4.52
CA HIS A 66 14.69 4.38 3.31
C HIS A 66 15.77 4.23 2.23
N CYS A 67 15.57 3.34 1.26
CA CYS A 67 16.50 3.08 0.15
C CYS A 67 16.61 4.21 -0.90
N GLY A 68 16.20 5.44 -0.59
CA GLY A 68 16.27 6.59 -1.49
C GLY A 68 15.60 6.34 -2.84
N THR A 69 16.36 6.50 -3.93
CA THR A 69 15.89 6.26 -5.31
C THR A 69 15.43 4.82 -5.55
N ALA A 70 15.95 3.85 -4.79
CA ALA A 70 15.58 2.45 -4.90
C ALA A 70 14.33 2.08 -4.09
N ALA A 71 13.73 3.02 -3.34
CA ALA A 71 12.59 2.71 -2.47
C ALA A 71 11.38 2.10 -3.22
N GLY A 72 11.15 2.49 -4.48
CA GLY A 72 10.06 1.95 -5.29
C GLY A 72 10.32 0.52 -5.75
N VAL A 73 11.52 0.23 -6.26
CA VAL A 73 11.87 -1.13 -6.71
C VAL A 73 12.02 -2.09 -5.53
N ALA A 74 12.49 -1.62 -4.38
CA ALA A 74 12.57 -2.41 -3.15
C ALA A 74 11.17 -2.92 -2.74
N GLY A 75 10.18 -2.04 -2.66
CA GLY A 75 8.79 -2.43 -2.34
C GLY A 75 8.15 -3.33 -3.41
N LEU A 76 8.48 -3.12 -4.69
CA LEU A 76 8.03 -4.01 -5.76
C LEU A 76 8.59 -5.43 -5.60
N LEU A 77 9.88 -5.56 -5.24
CA LEU A 77 10.52 -6.85 -5.01
C LEU A 77 9.90 -7.58 -3.81
N GLU A 78 9.57 -6.87 -2.74
CA GLU A 78 8.84 -7.45 -1.60
C GLU A 78 7.52 -8.06 -2.06
N VAL A 79 6.69 -7.30 -2.81
CA VAL A 79 5.40 -7.80 -3.29
C VAL A 79 5.57 -9.02 -4.21
N ILE A 80 6.59 -9.04 -5.07
CA ILE A 80 6.91 -10.20 -5.91
C ILE A 80 7.25 -11.41 -5.03
N CYS A 81 8.13 -11.25 -4.04
CA CYS A 81 8.48 -12.31 -3.09
C CYS A 81 7.26 -12.79 -2.29
N MET A 82 6.36 -11.89 -1.88
CA MET A 82 5.12 -12.23 -1.18
C MET A 82 4.20 -13.09 -2.05
N LEU A 83 4.10 -12.79 -3.35
CA LEU A 83 3.32 -13.59 -4.29
C LEU A 83 3.94 -14.97 -4.53
N GLU A 84 5.27 -15.05 -4.63
CA GLU A 84 6.01 -16.31 -4.78
C GLU A 84 5.83 -17.22 -3.55
N HIS A 85 5.99 -16.66 -2.34
CA HIS A 85 5.92 -17.41 -1.09
C HIS A 85 4.49 -17.53 -0.53
N ARG A 86 3.52 -16.83 -1.13
CA ARG A 86 2.12 -16.75 -0.67
C ARG A 86 1.98 -16.33 0.79
N SER A 87 2.83 -15.42 1.24
CA SER A 87 2.90 -14.97 2.63
C SER A 87 3.17 -13.47 2.71
N ILE A 88 2.58 -12.81 3.70
CA ILE A 88 2.89 -11.42 4.05
C ILE A 88 3.91 -11.45 5.20
N PRO A 89 5.09 -10.84 5.06
CA PRO A 89 6.07 -10.74 6.14
C PRO A 89 5.55 -9.82 7.28
N PRO A 90 6.09 -9.97 8.50
CA PRO A 90 5.71 -9.13 9.65
C PRO A 90 6.09 -7.66 9.48
#